data_AF-A0ABD5C9H4-F1
#
_entry.id   AF-A0ABD5C9H4-F1
#
_cell.length_a   1.000
_cell.length_b   1.000
_cell.length_c   1.000
_cell.angle_alpha   90.00
_cell.angle_beta   90.00
_cell.angle_gamma   90.00
#
_symmetry.space_group_name_H-M   'P 1'
#
loop_
_entity.id
_entity.type
_entity.pdbx_description
1 polymer ?
#
loop_
_entity_poly.entity_id
_entity_poly.type
_entity_poly.pdbx_seq_one_letter_code
_entity_poly.pdbx_strand_id
1 'polypeptide(L)'
;MTKPTNTVHVNTTQLHRTAHGTTPSRCVALRLWGFDESEAQLWISRLSARNGTIAWKLSRVRHDTDADIVVHMVKPTRRENDTFCWHSVQANRAVLASYAAGRHEMILFAGTHHQLPPRRSGHWALTGKLSPQAALERLGRLIDATSTQRAATEGPFDRELLRMIAQQLDIE
;
A
#
# COMPACT_ATOMS: atom_id res chain seq x y z
N MET A 1 -31.78 -23.00 -41.28
CA MET A 1 -31.20 -22.91 -39.92
C MET A 1 -30.03 -21.95 -39.97
N THR A 2 -30.17 -20.83 -39.27
CA THR A 2 -29.29 -19.65 -39.27
C THR A 2 -28.06 -19.86 -38.36
N LYS A 3 -26.87 -19.47 -38.83
CA LYS A 3 -25.71 -19.18 -37.96
C LYS A 3 -25.95 -17.84 -37.23
N PRO A 4 -25.34 -17.63 -36.06
CA PRO A 4 -24.29 -16.61 -36.05
C PRO A 4 -23.06 -16.95 -35.18
N THR A 5 -21.91 -16.74 -35.81
CA THR A 5 -20.71 -16.03 -35.35
C THR A 5 -20.61 -15.67 -33.85
N ASN A 6 -19.74 -16.37 -33.12
CA ASN A 6 -19.23 -15.90 -31.83
C ASN A 6 -18.20 -14.80 -32.08
N THR A 7 -18.57 -13.56 -31.76
CA THR A 7 -17.68 -12.41 -31.68
C THR A 7 -16.78 -12.59 -30.46
N VAL A 8 -15.49 -12.79 -30.69
CA VAL A 8 -14.46 -12.66 -29.65
C VAL A 8 -14.42 -11.19 -29.24
N HIS A 9 -15.04 -10.87 -28.11
CA HIS A 9 -14.96 -9.54 -27.53
C HIS A 9 -13.60 -9.41 -26.83
N VAL A 10 -12.57 -9.09 -27.62
CA VAL A 10 -11.32 -8.57 -27.09
C VAL A 10 -11.64 -7.18 -26.55
N ASN A 11 -11.87 -7.08 -25.24
CA ASN A 11 -11.86 -5.77 -24.58
C ASN A 11 -10.41 -5.31 -24.46
N THR A 12 -9.91 -4.82 -25.59
CA THR A 12 -8.75 -3.95 -25.71
C THR A 12 -9.05 -2.67 -24.91
N THR A 13 -8.76 -2.68 -23.62
CA THR A 13 -8.57 -1.44 -22.85
C THR A 13 -7.09 -1.12 -22.85
N GLN A 14 -6.58 -0.87 -24.05
CA GLN A 14 -5.31 -0.21 -24.28
C GLN A 14 -5.62 1.27 -24.57
N LEU A 15 -4.96 2.14 -23.79
CA LEU A 15 -4.73 3.58 -24.01
C LEU A 15 -5.86 4.56 -23.71
N HIS A 16 -5.68 5.28 -22.59
CA HIS A 16 -5.51 6.73 -22.66
C HIS A 16 -4.58 7.20 -21.52
N ARG A 17 -3.28 6.97 -21.68
CA ARG A 17 -2.26 7.76 -20.98
C ARG A 17 -2.08 9.03 -21.81
N THR A 18 -2.93 10.01 -21.57
CA THR A 18 -2.81 11.35 -22.16
C THR A 18 -1.56 12.02 -21.60
N ALA A 19 -0.66 12.41 -22.51
CA ALA A 19 0.45 13.27 -22.21
C ALA A 19 -0.04 14.70 -21.98
N HIS A 20 0.64 15.40 -21.06
CA HIS A 20 0.52 16.81 -20.65
C HIS A 20 -0.44 17.11 -19.49
N GLY A 21 0.17 17.08 -18.30
CA GLY A 21 -0.41 17.24 -16.98
C GLY A 21 0.32 16.26 -16.09
N THR A 22 1.17 16.74 -15.18
CA THR A 22 2.13 15.95 -14.36
C THR A 22 1.46 14.69 -13.83
N THR A 23 1.62 13.57 -14.54
CA THR A 23 1.01 12.31 -14.14
C THR A 23 1.77 11.86 -12.90
N PRO A 24 1.09 11.54 -11.79
CA PRO A 24 1.77 11.07 -10.61
C PRO A 24 2.68 9.90 -11.01
N SER A 25 3.94 9.98 -10.64
CA SER A 25 4.98 9.03 -11.02
C SER A 25 4.76 7.66 -10.37
N ARG A 26 3.93 7.58 -9.32
CA ARG A 26 3.59 6.33 -8.63
C ARG A 26 2.15 6.28 -8.14
N CYS A 27 1.61 5.06 -8.10
CA CYS A 27 0.31 4.73 -7.53
C CYS A 27 0.49 3.87 -6.27
N VAL A 28 0.02 4.37 -5.12
CA VAL A 28 -0.01 3.67 -3.85
C VAL A 28 -1.45 3.34 -3.47
N ALA A 29 -1.73 2.05 -3.27
CA ALA A 29 -3.02 1.59 -2.81
C ALA A 29 -3.02 1.35 -1.29
N LEU A 30 -4.06 1.83 -0.60
CA LEU A 30 -4.30 1.51 0.80
C LEU A 30 -5.29 0.36 0.91
N ARG A 31 -4.91 -0.70 1.62
CA ARG A 31 -5.82 -1.77 2.04
C ARG A 31 -6.03 -1.70 3.54
N LEU A 32 -7.29 -1.54 3.94
CA LEU A 32 -7.65 -1.29 5.33
C LEU A 32 -7.98 -2.59 6.07
N TRP A 33 -7.49 -2.69 7.30
CA TRP A 33 -7.81 -3.76 8.24
C TRP A 33 -8.19 -3.13 9.58
N GLY A 34 -9.49 -2.96 9.80
CA GLY A 34 -10.02 -2.33 11.02
C GLY A 34 -10.07 -0.81 11.01
N PHE A 35 -9.76 -0.18 9.88
CA PHE A 35 -10.00 1.25 9.67
C PHE A 35 -11.27 1.47 8.86
N ASP A 36 -11.93 2.59 9.12
CA ASP A 36 -13.08 3.03 8.36
C ASP A 36 -12.65 3.60 7.00
N GLU A 37 -13.37 3.23 5.93
CA GLU A 37 -13.02 3.68 4.58
C GLU A 37 -13.24 5.19 4.38
N SER A 38 -14.26 5.78 5.01
CA SER A 38 -14.53 7.21 4.89
C SER A 38 -13.44 8.05 5.56
N GLU A 39 -12.95 7.59 6.71
CA GLU A 39 -11.81 8.20 7.41
C GLU A 39 -10.53 8.11 6.54
N ALA A 40 -10.24 6.94 5.98
CA ALA A 40 -9.10 6.75 5.10
C ALA A 40 -9.19 7.57 3.82
N GLN A 41 -10.39 7.75 3.27
CA GLN A 41 -10.61 8.58 2.09
C GLN A 41 -10.31 10.06 2.36
N LEU A 42 -10.57 10.56 3.58
CA LEU A 42 -10.17 11.90 4.02
C LEU A 42 -8.65 12.03 4.14
N TRP A 43 -7.95 10.98 4.56
CA TRP A 43 -6.48 10.99 4.57
C TRP A 43 -5.92 11.02 3.15
N ILE A 44 -6.46 10.18 2.25
CA ILE A 44 -6.07 10.13 0.84
C ILE A 44 -6.23 11.49 0.17
N SER A 45 -7.36 12.17 0.37
CA SER A 45 -7.58 13.49 -0.25
C SER A 45 -6.55 14.52 0.21
N ARG A 46 -6.17 14.50 1.50
CA ARG A 46 -5.12 15.37 2.06
C ARG A 46 -3.73 15.02 1.54
N LEU A 47 -3.41 13.72 1.42
CA LEU A 47 -2.14 13.24 0.88
C LEU A 47 -1.96 13.64 -0.58
N SER A 48 -2.98 13.38 -1.41
CA SER A 48 -2.96 13.71 -2.83
C SER A 48 -2.88 15.21 -3.09
N ALA A 49 -3.46 16.05 -2.22
CA ALA A 49 -3.33 17.50 -2.31
C ALA A 49 -1.90 18.02 -2.02
N ARG A 50 -1.08 17.25 -1.29
CA ARG A 50 0.26 17.64 -0.87
C ARG A 50 1.38 17.06 -1.72
N ASN A 51 1.24 15.81 -2.14
CA ASN A 51 2.33 15.02 -2.74
C ASN A 51 2.01 14.71 -4.21
N GLY A 52 1.88 15.73 -5.08
CA GLY A 52 1.43 15.58 -6.48
C GLY A 52 2.21 14.59 -7.37
N THR A 53 3.25 13.94 -6.84
CA THR A 53 4.02 12.85 -7.43
C THR A 53 3.44 11.47 -7.15
N ILE A 54 2.63 11.29 -6.10
CA ILE A 54 2.04 10.01 -5.70
C ILE A 54 0.52 10.08 -5.80
N ALA A 55 -0.06 9.20 -6.63
CA ALA A 55 -1.49 8.90 -6.62
C ALA A 55 -1.80 7.94 -5.47
N TRP A 56 -2.76 8.31 -4.63
CA TRP A 56 -3.26 7.46 -3.55
C TRP A 56 -4.67 6.96 -3.87
N LYS A 57 -4.94 5.67 -3.63
CA LYS A 57 -6.27 5.07 -3.80
C LYS A 57 -6.59 4.05 -2.71
N LEU A 58 -7.88 3.76 -2.50
CA LEU A 58 -8.32 2.62 -1.69
C LEU A 58 -8.35 1.35 -2.55
N SER A 59 -7.84 0.25 -2.02
CA SER A 59 -7.92 -1.09 -2.63
C SER A 59 -8.89 -1.97 -1.85
N ARG A 60 -10.01 -2.32 -2.48
CA ARG A 60 -10.97 -3.33 -1.97
C ARG A 60 -10.71 -4.74 -2.51
N VAL A 61 -10.01 -4.86 -3.63
CA VAL A 61 -9.70 -6.14 -4.27
C VAL A 61 -8.45 -6.76 -3.65
N ARG A 62 -8.37 -8.09 -3.58
CA ARG A 62 -7.21 -8.82 -3.02
C ARG A 62 -5.93 -8.61 -3.84
N HIS A 63 -6.08 -8.40 -5.13
CA HIS A 63 -5.00 -8.29 -6.09
C HIS A 63 -5.14 -7.01 -6.90
N ASP A 64 -4.88 -5.87 -6.26
CA ASP A 64 -4.82 -4.62 -7.00
C ASP A 64 -3.59 -4.66 -7.91
N THR A 65 -3.82 -4.73 -9.22
CA THR A 65 -2.77 -4.81 -10.25
C THR A 65 -2.35 -3.44 -10.74
N ASP A 66 -3.11 -2.41 -10.39
CA ASP A 66 -2.94 -1.06 -10.94
C ASP A 66 -2.27 -0.15 -9.90
N ALA A 67 -1.55 -0.74 -8.93
CA ALA A 67 -0.81 -0.07 -7.88
C ALA A 67 0.64 -0.56 -7.90
N ASP A 68 1.59 0.37 -7.80
CA ASP A 68 3.01 0.05 -7.70
C ASP A 68 3.34 -0.49 -6.31
N ILE A 69 2.66 0.03 -5.27
CA ILE A 69 2.82 -0.37 -3.87
C ILE A 69 1.44 -0.55 -3.23
N VAL A 70 1.25 -1.62 -2.46
CA VAL A 70 0.09 -1.78 -1.56
C VAL A 70 0.51 -1.63 -0.11
N VAL A 71 -0.10 -0.67 0.60
CA VAL A 71 0.09 -0.44 2.03
C VAL A 71 -1.12 -1.00 2.78
N HIS A 72 -0.87 -2.01 3.60
CA HIS A 72 -1.86 -2.61 4.47
C HIS A 72 -1.91 -1.84 5.78
N MET A 73 -2.92 -1.00 5.95
CA MET A 73 -3.18 -0.25 7.16
C MET A 73 -3.88 -1.14 8.18
N VAL A 74 -3.22 -1.43 9.30
CA VAL A 74 -3.75 -2.36 10.31
C VAL A 74 -4.00 -1.63 11.61
N LYS A 75 -5.28 -1.53 12.00
CA LYS A 75 -5.70 -1.10 13.33
C LYS A 75 -5.80 -2.34 14.23
N PRO A 76 -5.02 -2.43 15.32
CA PRO A 76 -5.21 -3.50 16.28
C PRO A 76 -6.61 -3.40 16.89
N THR A 77 -7.39 -4.47 16.80
CA THR A 77 -8.68 -4.60 17.48
C THR A 77 -8.60 -5.24 18.85
N ARG A 78 -7.40 -5.67 19.26
CA ARG A 78 -7.23 -6.35 20.54
C ARG A 78 -7.29 -5.37 21.72
N ARG A 79 -7.93 -5.81 22.80
CA ARG A 79 -7.68 -5.24 24.14
C ARG A 79 -6.23 -5.53 24.53
N GLU A 80 -5.64 -4.75 25.44
CA GLU A 80 -4.22 -4.86 25.82
C GLU A 80 -3.76 -6.28 26.20
N ASN A 81 -4.69 -7.19 26.56
CA ASN A 81 -4.41 -8.55 27.01
C ASN A 81 -4.86 -9.69 26.07
N ASP A 82 -5.45 -9.40 24.89
CA ASP A 82 -5.77 -10.48 23.96
C ASP A 82 -4.51 -10.93 23.20
N THR A 83 -4.30 -12.24 23.15
CA THR A 83 -3.17 -12.86 22.45
C THR A 83 -3.32 -12.83 20.92
N PHE A 84 -4.47 -12.37 20.41
CA PHE A 84 -4.84 -12.55 19.02
C PHE A 84 -5.48 -11.28 18.41
N CYS A 85 -4.95 -10.83 17.27
CA CYS A 85 -5.51 -9.74 16.48
C CYS A 85 -5.85 -10.26 15.07
N TRP A 86 -7.14 -10.41 14.80
CA TRP A 86 -7.63 -10.94 13.52
C TRP A 86 -7.14 -10.13 12.31
N HIS A 87 -7.15 -8.79 12.43
CA HIS A 87 -6.66 -7.89 11.39
C HIS A 87 -5.18 -8.11 11.05
N SER A 88 -4.35 -8.35 12.07
CA SER A 88 -2.93 -8.62 11.87
C SER A 88 -2.71 -9.94 11.14
N VAL A 89 -3.48 -10.98 11.46
CA VAL A 89 -3.39 -12.28 10.80
C VAL A 89 -3.82 -12.20 9.34
N GLN A 90 -4.92 -11.51 9.05
CA GLN A 90 -5.40 -11.36 7.69
C GLN A 90 -4.44 -10.52 6.82
N ALA A 91 -3.92 -9.42 7.36
CA ALA A 91 -2.90 -8.62 6.68
C ALA A 91 -1.62 -9.43 6.42
N ASN A 92 -1.14 -10.18 7.41
CA ASN A 92 0.04 -11.03 7.28
C ASN A 92 -0.13 -12.11 6.19
N ARG A 93 -1.31 -12.73 6.12
CA ARG A 93 -1.65 -13.71 5.06
C ARG A 93 -1.72 -13.06 3.68
N ALA A 94 -2.25 -11.84 3.58
CA ALA A 94 -2.31 -11.11 2.33
C ALA A 94 -0.89 -10.81 1.79
N VAL A 95 -0.02 -10.28 2.65
CA VAL A 95 1.38 -9.99 2.29
C VAL A 95 2.15 -11.27 1.93
N LEU A 96 1.95 -12.36 2.67
CA LEU A 96 2.57 -13.66 2.34
C LEU A 96 2.19 -14.13 0.93
N ALA A 97 0.90 -14.02 0.57
CA ALA A 97 0.43 -14.39 -0.77
C ALA A 97 1.02 -13.49 -1.86
N SER A 98 1.19 -12.19 -1.59
CA SER A 98 1.79 -11.26 -2.53
C SER A 98 3.30 -11.40 -2.68
N TYR A 99 3.99 -11.83 -1.62
CA TYR A 99 5.41 -12.15 -1.70
C TYR A 99 5.70 -13.25 -2.73
N ALA A 100 4.88 -14.31 -2.74
CA ALA A 100 4.95 -15.39 -3.72
C ALA A 100 4.65 -14.91 -5.15
N ALA A 101 3.88 -13.84 -5.30
CA ALA A 101 3.50 -13.25 -6.58
C ALA A 101 4.44 -12.11 -7.04
N GLY A 102 5.57 -11.88 -6.36
CA GLY A 102 6.52 -10.84 -6.75
C GLY A 102 6.07 -9.40 -6.48
N ARG A 103 4.99 -9.19 -5.71
CA ARG A 103 4.41 -7.85 -5.50
C ARG A 103 5.11 -7.08 -4.38
N HIS A 104 4.88 -5.77 -4.40
CA HIS A 104 5.48 -4.80 -3.48
C HIS A 104 4.43 -4.34 -2.48
N GLU A 105 4.41 -5.02 -1.33
CA GLU A 105 3.45 -4.74 -0.28
C GLU A 105 4.15 -4.58 1.07
N MET A 106 3.61 -3.68 1.89
CA MET A 106 4.05 -3.48 3.26
C MET A 106 2.87 -3.30 4.20
N ILE A 107 3.09 -3.53 5.49
CA ILE A 107 2.11 -3.30 6.55
C ILE A 107 2.52 -2.07 7.36
N LEU A 108 1.57 -1.16 7.54
CA LEU A 108 1.66 -0.05 8.50
C LEU A 108 0.70 -0.34 9.66
N PHE A 109 1.28 -0.67 10.81
CA PHE A 109 0.57 -1.15 11.99
C PHE A 109 0.40 -0.03 13.01
N ALA A 110 -0.85 0.36 13.25
CA ALA A 110 -1.23 1.45 14.16
C ALA A 110 -1.39 0.98 15.61
N GLY A 111 -0.44 0.18 16.09
CA GLY A 111 -0.41 -0.35 17.44
C GLY A 111 0.99 -0.32 18.04
N THR A 112 1.16 -0.94 19.20
CA THR A 112 2.45 -1.04 19.87
C THR A 112 3.24 -2.27 19.42
N HIS A 113 4.52 -2.38 19.78
CA HIS A 113 5.32 -3.56 19.46
C HIS A 113 4.78 -4.85 20.13
N HIS A 114 4.25 -4.75 21.35
CA HIS A 114 3.56 -5.86 22.03
C HIS A 114 2.30 -6.31 21.28
N GLN A 115 1.70 -5.38 20.51
CA GLN A 115 0.74 -5.49 19.41
C GLN A 115 0.90 -6.58 18.36
N LEU A 116 2.17 -6.75 17.98
CA LEU A 116 2.54 -7.37 16.72
C LEU A 116 2.42 -8.89 16.79
N PRO A 117 2.08 -9.56 15.67
CA PRO A 117 2.18 -11.00 15.62
C PRO A 117 3.65 -11.44 15.74
N PRO A 118 3.92 -12.58 16.39
CA PRO A 118 5.29 -13.09 16.59
C PRO A 118 5.95 -13.50 15.28
N ARG A 119 5.16 -13.90 14.28
CA ARG A 119 5.64 -14.24 12.93
C ARG A 119 5.07 -13.26 11.92
N ARG A 120 5.95 -12.59 11.19
CA ARG A 120 5.64 -11.51 10.24
C ARG A 120 6.20 -11.85 8.87
N SER A 121 5.39 -11.69 7.84
CA SER A 121 5.76 -11.83 6.44
C SER A 121 5.94 -10.45 5.82
N GLY A 122 6.90 -10.31 4.92
CA GLY A 122 7.18 -9.05 4.24
C GLY A 122 7.63 -7.93 5.18
N HIS A 123 7.37 -6.69 4.78
CA HIS A 123 7.82 -5.49 5.49
C HIS A 123 6.72 -4.97 6.42
N TRP A 124 7.08 -4.73 7.68
CA TRP A 124 6.19 -4.18 8.70
C TRP A 124 6.82 -2.92 9.24
N ALA A 125 6.00 -1.90 9.43
CA ALA A 125 6.33 -0.68 10.13
C ALA A 125 5.26 -0.41 11.20
N LEU A 126 5.67 0.00 12.37
CA LEU A 126 4.83 0.60 13.40
C LEU A 126 4.57 2.07 13.04
N THR A 127 3.39 2.59 13.38
CA THR A 127 3.18 4.04 13.34
C THR A 127 3.90 4.75 14.51
N GLY A 128 4.31 4.00 15.53
CA GLY A 128 4.94 4.55 16.72
C GLY A 128 4.03 5.54 17.43
N LYS A 129 4.56 6.73 17.70
CA LYS A 129 3.80 7.85 18.31
C LYS A 129 2.95 8.63 17.30
N LEU A 130 3.13 8.40 16.00
CA LEU A 130 2.41 9.12 14.96
C LEU A 130 0.97 8.62 14.88
N SER A 131 0.05 9.54 14.60
CA SER A 131 -1.30 9.15 14.18
C SER A 131 -1.22 8.40 12.84
N PRO A 132 -2.20 7.53 12.51
CA PRO A 132 -2.24 6.83 11.23
C PRO A 132 -2.08 7.75 10.01
N GLN A 133 -2.74 8.92 10.04
CA GLN A 133 -2.61 9.93 8.98
C GLN A 133 -1.16 10.47 8.91
N ALA A 134 -0.57 10.86 10.05
CA ALA A 134 0.79 11.40 10.06
C ALA A 134 1.85 10.37 9.62
N ALA A 135 1.64 9.11 9.97
CA ALA A 135 2.48 8.00 9.51
C ALA A 135 2.37 7.80 8.00
N LEU A 136 1.16 7.88 7.42
CA LEU A 136 0.96 7.86 5.97
C LEU A 136 1.60 9.06 5.26
N GLU A 137 1.49 10.26 5.83
CA GLU A 137 2.16 11.45 5.29
C GLU A 137 3.68 11.29 5.27
N ARG A 138 4.25 10.72 6.34
CA ARG A 138 5.68 10.41 6.41
C ARG A 138 6.08 9.34 5.41
N LEU A 139 5.30 8.26 5.31
CA LEU A 139 5.52 7.20 4.31
C LEU A 139 5.53 7.79 2.90
N GLY A 140 4.57 8.65 2.58
CA GLY A 140 4.53 9.36 1.29
C GLY A 140 5.80 10.14 1.01
N ARG A 141 6.30 10.92 1.98
CA ARG A 141 7.57 11.65 1.84
C ARG A 141 8.78 10.72 1.62
N LEU A 142 8.83 9.58 2.32
CA LEU A 142 9.92 8.61 2.17
C LEU A 142 9.90 7.94 0.79
N ILE A 143 8.71 7.56 0.31
CA ILE A 143 8.52 7.04 -1.06
C ILE A 143 8.97 8.08 -2.08
N ASP A 144 8.57 9.34 -1.90
CA ASP A 144 8.90 10.41 -2.84
C ASP A 144 10.41 10.71 -2.87
N ALA A 145 11.04 10.89 -1.70
CA ALA A 145 12.48 11.15 -1.58
C ALA A 145 13.35 10.07 -2.25
N THR A 146 12.96 8.81 -2.05
CA THR A 146 13.66 7.66 -2.68
C THR A 146 13.34 7.49 -4.16
N SER A 147 12.26 8.11 -4.66
CA SER A 147 11.98 8.22 -6.09
C SER A 147 12.93 9.20 -6.76
N THR A 148 13.08 10.38 -6.17
CA THR A 148 13.92 11.47 -6.73
C THR A 148 15.39 11.07 -6.78
N GLN A 149 15.90 10.39 -5.75
CA GLN A 149 17.29 9.92 -5.70
C GLN A 149 17.64 8.89 -6.79
N ARG A 150 16.63 8.20 -7.33
CA ARG A 150 16.85 7.01 -8.15
C ARG A 150 16.65 7.20 -9.65
N ALA A 151 16.15 8.36 -10.08
CA ALA A 151 16.31 8.79 -11.47
C ALA A 151 17.79 8.78 -11.92
N ALA A 152 18.74 8.67 -10.97
CA ALA A 152 20.18 8.58 -11.22
C ALA A 152 20.76 7.15 -11.32
N THR A 153 20.05 6.07 -10.96
CA THR A 153 20.61 4.70 -10.93
C THR A 153 19.55 3.62 -11.21
N GLU A 154 19.69 2.88 -12.32
CA GLU A 154 18.83 1.74 -12.70
C GLU A 154 19.13 0.49 -11.87
N GLY A 155 18.10 -0.15 -11.33
CA GLY A 155 18.19 -1.40 -10.56
C GLY A 155 16.79 -1.95 -10.23
N PRO A 156 16.64 -3.19 -9.71
CA PRO A 156 15.35 -3.76 -9.38
C PRO A 156 14.68 -2.98 -8.24
N PHE A 157 13.43 -2.56 -8.48
CA PHE A 157 12.65 -1.70 -7.58
C PHE A 157 12.06 -2.48 -6.39
N ASP A 158 11.76 -1.70 -5.37
CA ASP A 158 10.71 -1.91 -4.38
C ASP A 158 10.97 -2.75 -3.12
N ARG A 159 11.49 -3.98 -3.15
CA ARG A 159 11.59 -4.75 -1.86
C ARG A 159 12.58 -4.18 -0.86
N GLU A 160 13.80 -3.91 -1.31
CA GLU A 160 14.83 -3.31 -0.47
C GLU A 160 14.46 -1.88 -0.05
N LEU A 161 13.77 -1.17 -0.94
CA LEU A 161 13.23 0.14 -0.64
C LEU A 161 12.18 0.08 0.47
N LEU A 162 11.20 -0.82 0.35
CA LEU A 162 10.17 -1.03 1.37
C LEU A 162 10.78 -1.47 2.70
N ARG A 163 11.87 -2.24 2.67
CA ARG A 163 12.66 -2.57 3.86
C ARG A 163 13.25 -1.32 4.52
N MET A 164 13.92 -0.47 3.76
CA MET A 164 14.51 0.78 4.28
C MET A 164 13.45 1.75 4.81
N ILE A 165 12.36 1.93 4.07
CA ILE A 165 11.23 2.76 4.47
C ILE A 165 10.63 2.25 5.79
N ALA A 166 10.40 0.94 5.90
CA ALA A 166 9.84 0.35 7.11
C ALA A 166 10.73 0.59 8.34
N GLN A 167 12.05 0.42 8.18
CA GLN A 167 13.02 0.72 9.24
C GLN A 167 12.99 2.18 9.65
N GLN A 168 12.86 3.12 8.70
CA GLN A 168 12.84 4.55 8.99
C GLN A 168 11.53 5.01 9.67
N LEU A 169 10.46 4.23 9.52
CA LEU A 169 9.19 4.45 10.23
C LEU A 169 9.22 3.90 11.65
N ASP A 170 9.96 2.82 11.91
CA ASP A 170 10.05 2.16 13.23
C ASP A 170 10.89 2.91 14.28
N ILE A 171 11.72 3.89 13.87
CA ILE A 171 12.71 4.56 14.75
C ILE A 171 12.10 5.66 15.66
N GLU A 172 10.82 6.02 15.51
CA GLU A 172 10.15 7.11 16.26
C GLU A 172 8.82 6.72 16.92
#